data_AF-A0A2M8CFS7-F1
#
_entry.id   AF-A0A2M8CFS7-F1
#
_cell.length_a   1.000
_cell.length_b   1.000
_cell.length_c   1.000
_cell.angle_alpha   90.00
_cell.angle_beta   90.00
_cell.angle_gamma   90.00
#
_symmetry.space_group_name_H-M   'P 1'
#
loop_
_entity.id
_entity.type
_entity.pdbx_description
1 polymer ?
#
loop_
_entity_poly.entity_id
_entity_poly.type
_entity_poly.pdbx_seq_one_letter_code
_entity_poly.pdbx_strand_id
1 'polypeptide(L)'
;MGSKEDRWCGACPKCLFTYLILAPFIPDKELVSIFGSNLMENRLLATYLDELTGKSPVKPFECVGTPEEVNAAINKAFHGRIISPLLIKDYSFNAKSPLQFNRLLDGFSDEHAVPLEFLNILKKVVHDQLA
;
A
#
# COMPACT_ATOMS: atom_id res chain seq x y z
N MET A 1 -10.93 -10.86 -8.30
CA MET A 1 -11.70 -10.60 -9.53
C MET A 1 -11.61 -9.10 -9.79
N GLY A 2 -11.06 -8.66 -10.93
CA GLY A 2 -10.99 -7.24 -11.26
C GLY A 2 -12.36 -6.66 -11.64
N SER A 3 -12.55 -5.36 -11.49
CA SER A 3 -13.62 -4.65 -12.20
C SER A 3 -13.54 -5.02 -13.68
N LYS A 4 -14.63 -5.55 -14.26
CA LYS A 4 -14.72 -5.89 -15.69
C LYS A 4 -14.60 -4.67 -16.60
N GLU A 5 -14.57 -3.47 -16.03
CA GLU A 5 -14.62 -2.20 -16.75
C GLU A 5 -13.27 -1.46 -16.78
N ASP A 6 -12.15 -2.12 -16.43
CA ASP A 6 -10.80 -1.51 -16.40
C ASP A 6 -10.75 -0.17 -15.64
N ARG A 7 -11.46 -0.10 -14.51
CA ARG A 7 -11.56 1.10 -13.66
C ARG A 7 -11.27 0.81 -12.19
N TRP A 8 -10.70 1.81 -11.51
CA TRP A 8 -10.64 1.88 -10.06
C TRP A 8 -12.01 2.29 -9.51
N CYS A 9 -12.69 1.40 -8.79
CA CYS A 9 -14.01 1.71 -8.23
C CYS A 9 -13.95 2.57 -6.96
N GLY A 10 -12.78 2.69 -6.31
CA GLY A 10 -12.59 3.49 -5.09
C GLY A 10 -13.35 2.99 -3.85
N ALA A 11 -13.99 1.82 -3.93
CA ALA A 11 -14.90 1.32 -2.89
C ALA A 11 -14.61 -0.13 -2.46
N CYS A 12 -13.50 -0.73 -2.88
CA CYS A 12 -13.16 -2.14 -2.60
C CYS A 12 -11.76 -2.27 -1.95
N PRO A 13 -11.46 -3.42 -1.29
CA PRO A 13 -10.20 -3.61 -0.60
C PRO A 13 -9.00 -3.58 -1.55
N LYS A 14 -9.14 -4.02 -2.80
CA LYS A 14 -8.08 -3.91 -3.81
C LYS A 14 -7.72 -2.46 -4.11
N CYS A 15 -8.71 -1.59 -4.32
CA CYS A 15 -8.46 -0.17 -4.57
C CYS A 15 -7.76 0.47 -3.38
N LEU A 16 -8.23 0.19 -2.17
CA LEU A 16 -7.62 0.72 -0.95
C LEU A 16 -6.19 0.21 -0.76
N PHE A 17 -5.95 -1.09 -0.92
CA PHE A 17 -4.60 -1.68 -0.84
C PHE A 17 -3.64 -1.03 -1.83
N THR A 18 -4.02 -0.94 -3.10
CA THR A 18 -3.16 -0.33 -4.13
C THR A 18 -2.93 1.16 -3.85
N TYR A 19 -3.94 1.90 -3.39
CA TYR A 19 -3.76 3.30 -3.00
C TYR A 19 -2.71 3.43 -1.88
N LEU A 20 -2.83 2.61 -0.83
CA LEU A 20 -1.95 2.65 0.33
C LEU A 20 -0.51 2.28 -0.01
N ILE A 21 -0.27 1.24 -0.82
CA ILE A 21 1.09 0.82 -1.17
C ILE A 21 1.80 1.80 -2.10
N LEU A 22 1.05 2.57 -2.90
CA LEU A 22 1.59 3.62 -3.77
C LEU A 22 1.80 4.96 -3.05
N ALA A 23 1.07 5.20 -1.95
CA ALA A 23 1.10 6.48 -1.23
C ALA A 23 2.50 6.96 -0.76
N PRO A 24 3.46 6.08 -0.42
CA PRO A 24 4.84 6.50 -0.12
C PRO A 24 5.61 7.11 -1.30
N PHE A 25 5.19 6.85 -2.53
CA PHE A 25 5.97 7.16 -3.75
C PHE A 25 5.31 8.21 -4.63
N ILE A 26 3.98 8.31 -4.56
CA ILE A 26 3.18 9.16 -5.46
C ILE A 26 2.55 10.31 -4.66
N PRO A 27 2.66 11.57 -5.11
CA PRO A 27 1.99 12.70 -4.47
C PRO A 27 0.47 12.55 -4.41
N ASP A 28 -0.16 13.03 -3.34
CA ASP A 28 -1.61 12.91 -3.11
C ASP A 28 -2.46 13.36 -4.32
N LYS A 29 -2.10 14.46 -4.98
CA LYS A 29 -2.83 14.98 -6.14
C LYS A 29 -2.87 13.97 -7.29
N GLU A 30 -1.78 13.24 -7.50
CA GLU A 30 -1.68 12.24 -8.54
C GLU A 30 -2.42 10.95 -8.16
N LEU A 31 -2.34 10.51 -6.89
CA LEU A 31 -3.19 9.42 -6.39
C LEU A 31 -4.68 9.73 -6.59
N VAL A 32 -5.13 10.93 -6.26
CA VAL A 32 -6.53 11.36 -6.47
C VAL A 32 -6.88 11.31 -7.96
N SER A 33 -5.96 11.70 -8.85
CA SER A 33 -6.19 11.61 -10.30
C SER A 33 -6.31 10.17 -10.79
N ILE A 34 -5.51 9.24 -10.25
CA ILE A 34 -5.52 7.82 -10.65
C ILE A 34 -6.80 7.13 -10.18
N PHE A 35 -7.20 7.34 -8.92
CA PHE A 35 -8.32 6.66 -8.30
C PHE A 35 -9.65 7.42 -8.41
N GLY A 36 -9.62 8.64 -8.97
CA GLY A 36 -10.78 9.52 -9.15
C GLY A 36 -11.28 10.19 -7.87
N SER A 37 -10.71 9.87 -6.71
CA SER A 37 -11.07 10.45 -5.41
C SER A 37 -9.98 10.21 -4.37
N ASN A 38 -10.02 10.95 -3.25
CA ASN A 38 -9.15 10.70 -2.10
C ASN A 38 -9.74 9.57 -1.24
N LEU A 39 -9.19 8.36 -1.37
CA LEU A 39 -9.69 7.19 -0.63
C LEU A 39 -9.45 7.30 0.88
N MET A 40 -8.46 8.08 1.31
CA MET A 40 -8.16 8.29 2.73
C MET A 40 -9.21 9.15 3.44
N GLU A 41 -10.11 9.78 2.69
CA GLU A 41 -11.24 10.56 3.19
C GLU A 41 -12.56 9.77 3.17
N ASN A 42 -12.57 8.54 2.65
CA ASN A 42 -13.78 7.72 2.52
C ASN A 42 -13.98 6.78 3.71
N ARG A 43 -14.80 7.18 4.69
CA ARG A 43 -15.11 6.38 5.89
C ARG A 43 -15.69 4.98 5.63
N LEU A 44 -16.32 4.76 4.47
CA LEU A 44 -16.89 3.45 4.12
C LEU A 44 -15.80 2.38 3.93
N LEU A 45 -14.54 2.81 3.75
CA LEU A 45 -13.39 1.91 3.60
C LEU A 45 -12.78 1.47 4.95
N ALA A 46 -13.31 1.92 6.10
CA ALA A 46 -12.70 1.69 7.41
C ALA A 46 -12.60 0.19 7.76
N THR A 47 -13.63 -0.60 7.45
CA THR A 47 -13.58 -2.05 7.65
C THR A 47 -12.46 -2.69 6.83
N TYR A 48 -12.29 -2.29 5.56
CA TYR A 48 -11.19 -2.78 4.73
C TYR A 48 -9.83 -2.32 5.25
N LEU A 49 -9.73 -1.11 5.82
CA LEU A 49 -8.49 -0.69 6.46
C LEU A 49 -8.14 -1.59 7.65
N ASP A 50 -9.10 -1.91 8.52
CA ASP A 50 -8.90 -2.80 9.68
C ASP A 50 -8.47 -4.22 9.24
N GLU A 51 -9.06 -4.74 8.16
CA GLU A 51 -8.67 -6.02 7.54
C GLU A 51 -7.27 -5.98 6.92
N LEU A 52 -6.94 -4.92 6.17
CA LEU A 52 -5.64 -4.77 5.51
C LEU A 52 -4.50 -4.51 6.49
N THR A 53 -4.78 -3.85 7.62
CA THR A 53 -3.80 -3.56 8.67
C THR A 53 -3.65 -4.70 9.69
N GLY A 54 -4.44 -5.77 9.56
CA GLY A 54 -4.41 -6.94 10.44
C GLY A 54 -5.06 -6.70 11.82
N LYS A 55 -5.83 -5.61 11.98
CA LYS A 55 -6.64 -5.36 13.18
C LYS A 55 -7.88 -6.25 13.23
N SER A 56 -8.39 -6.63 12.06
CA SER A 56 -9.39 -7.69 11.90
C SER A 56 -8.69 -9.02 11.59
N PRO A 57 -9.20 -10.17 12.07
CA PRO A 57 -8.70 -11.49 11.69
C PRO A 57 -9.05 -11.87 10.24
N VAL A 58 -9.93 -11.10 9.58
CA VAL A 58 -10.34 -11.32 8.20
C VAL A 58 -9.32 -10.69 7.26
N LYS A 59 -8.70 -11.49 6.38
CA LYS A 59 -7.86 -11.00 5.28
C LYS A 59 -8.67 -10.96 3.99
N PRO A 60 -8.71 -9.84 3.24
CA PRO A 60 -9.43 -9.79 1.98
C PRO A 60 -8.78 -10.73 0.96
N PHE A 61 -9.58 -11.56 0.28
CA PHE A 61 -9.10 -12.52 -0.72
C PHE A 61 -8.36 -11.86 -1.89
N GLU A 62 -8.68 -10.60 -2.20
CA GLU A 62 -8.07 -9.86 -3.31
C GLU A 62 -6.76 -9.18 -2.95
N CYS A 63 -6.36 -9.21 -1.66
CA CYS A 63 -5.12 -8.61 -1.19
C CYS A 63 -3.96 -9.59 -1.32
N VAL A 64 -2.97 -9.21 -2.13
CA VAL A 64 -1.72 -9.97 -2.33
C VAL A 64 -0.65 -9.61 -1.29
N GLY A 65 -0.76 -8.44 -0.64
CA GLY A 65 0.19 -7.99 0.37
C GLY A 65 -0.06 -8.55 1.77
N THR A 66 0.76 -8.08 2.71
CA THR A 66 0.75 -8.42 4.12
C THR A 66 0.34 -7.21 4.97
N PRO A 67 -0.18 -7.45 6.20
CA PRO A 67 -0.42 -6.35 7.14
C PRO A 67 0.83 -5.53 7.43
N GLU A 68 2.00 -6.15 7.47
CA GLU A 68 3.27 -5.45 7.74
C GLU A 68 3.57 -4.41 6.65
N GLU A 69 3.44 -4.78 5.38
CA GLU A 69 3.63 -3.88 4.23
C GLU A 69 2.63 -2.72 4.25
N VAL A 70 1.36 -2.99 4.54
CA VAL A 70 0.31 -1.95 4.59
C VAL A 70 0.60 -0.96 5.71
N ASN A 71 0.93 -1.45 6.91
CA ASN A 71 1.25 -0.59 8.05
C ASN A 71 2.52 0.24 7.79
N ALA A 72 3.55 -0.36 7.19
CA ALA A 72 4.77 0.35 6.81
C ALA A 72 4.51 1.46 5.78
N ALA A 73 3.67 1.20 4.78
CA ALA A 73 3.29 2.18 3.78
C ALA A 73 2.47 3.34 4.39
N ILE A 74 1.48 3.05 5.24
CA ILE A 74 0.70 4.07 5.96
C ILE A 74 1.64 4.96 6.78
N ASN A 75 2.56 4.36 7.54
CA ASN A 75 3.49 5.13 8.35
C ASN A 75 4.38 6.02 7.47
N LYS A 76 5.00 5.46 6.44
CA LYS A 76 5.88 6.22 5.54
C LYS A 76 5.15 7.38 4.86
N ALA A 77 3.91 7.16 4.42
CA ALA A 77 3.15 8.16 3.66
C ALA A 77 2.51 9.25 4.53
N PHE A 78 2.06 8.91 5.75
CA PHE A 78 1.19 9.78 6.55
C PHE A 78 1.73 10.18 7.92
N HIS A 79 2.75 9.49 8.45
CA HIS A 79 3.32 9.83 9.75
C HIS A 79 3.94 11.24 9.73
N GLY A 80 3.63 12.06 10.73
CA GLY A 80 4.14 13.43 10.84
C GLY A 80 3.42 14.47 9.97
N ARG A 81 2.38 14.09 9.21
CA ARG A 81 1.51 15.07 8.53
C ARG A 81 0.76 15.92 9.55
N ILE A 82 0.61 17.22 9.25
CA ILE A 82 -0.13 18.18 10.10
C ILE A 82 -1.61 17.76 10.22
N ILE A 83 -2.21 17.32 9.11
CA ILE A 83 -3.60 16.90 9.04
C ILE A 83 -3.61 15.40 8.76
N SER A 84 -4.17 14.63 9.70
CA SER A 84 -4.39 13.20 9.52
C SER A 84 -5.68 12.95 8.73
N PRO A 85 -5.64 12.15 7.65
CA PRO A 85 -6.81 11.76 6.91
C PRO A 85 -7.87 11.03 7.75
N LEU A 86 -9.14 11.12 7.33
CA LEU A 86 -10.26 10.56 8.10
C LEU A 86 -10.12 9.06 8.38
N LEU A 87 -9.63 8.27 7.42
CA LEU A 87 -9.55 6.82 7.53
C LEU A 87 -8.53 6.35 8.59
N ILE A 88 -7.50 7.17 8.84
CA ILE A 88 -6.41 6.87 9.77
C ILE A 88 -6.40 7.82 10.98
N LYS A 89 -7.53 8.47 11.25
CA LYS A 89 -7.66 9.40 12.38
C LYS A 89 -7.31 8.73 13.72
N ASP A 90 -7.72 7.48 13.90
CA ASP A 90 -7.49 6.68 15.12
C ASP A 90 -6.39 5.62 14.92
N TYR A 91 -5.60 5.74 13.85
CA TYR A 91 -4.51 4.81 13.54
C TYR A 91 -3.29 5.12 14.43
N SER A 92 -2.71 4.07 15.03
CA SER A 92 -1.52 4.20 15.86
C SER A 92 -0.25 3.99 15.03
N PHE A 93 0.54 5.03 14.87
CA PHE A 93 1.82 4.96 14.17
C PHE A 93 2.89 4.29 15.04
N ASN A 94 3.58 3.27 14.50
CA ASN A 94 4.69 2.60 15.18
C ASN A 94 6.03 3.26 14.84
N ALA A 95 6.80 3.67 15.86
CA ALA A 95 8.11 4.30 15.68
C ALA A 95 9.18 3.42 15.00
N LYS A 96 9.04 2.08 15.04
CA LYS A 96 9.93 1.15 14.34
C LYS A 96 9.65 1.07 12.83
N SER A 97 8.56 1.66 12.37
CA SER A 97 8.04 1.48 11.02
C SER A 97 8.91 2.07 9.90
N PRO A 98 9.63 3.20 10.05
CA PRO A 98 10.54 3.69 9.00
C PRO A 98 11.69 2.72 8.69
N LEU A 99 12.29 2.11 9.73
CA LEU A 99 13.32 1.07 9.57
C LEU A 99 12.71 -0.20 8.94
N GLN A 100 11.47 -0.53 9.29
CA GLN A 100 10.75 -1.65 8.67
C GLN A 100 10.45 -1.38 7.19
N PHE A 101 10.08 -0.16 6.82
CA PHE A 101 9.76 0.21 5.44
C PHE A 101 10.97 0.03 4.52
N ASN A 102 12.14 0.56 4.90
CA ASN A 102 13.35 0.36 4.09
C ASN A 102 13.72 -1.12 3.98
N ARG A 103 13.69 -1.86 5.10
CA ARG A 103 13.95 -3.31 5.08
C ARG A 103 12.98 -4.07 4.15
N LEU A 104 11.71 -3.67 4.09
CA LEU A 104 10.73 -4.26 3.18
C LEU A 104 11.02 -3.92 1.72
N LEU A 105 11.53 -2.71 1.43
CA LEU A 105 11.95 -2.33 0.08
C LEU A 105 13.21 -3.09 -0.38
N ASP A 106 14.13 -3.35 0.53
CA ASP A 106 15.35 -4.12 0.24
C ASP A 106 15.07 -5.63 0.11
N GLY A 107 13.87 -6.07 0.51
CA GLY A 107 13.48 -7.47 0.48
C GLY A 107 13.28 -7.99 -0.94
N PHE A 108 14.10 -8.96 -1.35
CA PHE A 108 13.93 -9.69 -2.61
C PHE A 108 13.76 -11.19 -2.34
N SER A 109 12.62 -11.76 -2.71
CA SER A 109 12.36 -13.20 -2.58
C SER A 109 12.84 -13.94 -3.82
N ASP A 110 13.56 -15.05 -3.63
CA ASP A 110 13.87 -15.98 -4.73
C ASP A 110 12.71 -16.97 -5.00
N GLU A 111 11.67 -16.98 -4.17
CA GLU A 111 10.46 -17.79 -4.37
C GLU A 111 9.41 -17.00 -5.16
N HIS A 112 9.45 -17.14 -6.50
CA HIS A 112 8.50 -16.49 -7.39
C HIS A 112 8.36 -17.23 -8.73
N ALA A 113 7.34 -16.89 -9.52
CA ALA A 113 7.14 -17.41 -10.88
C ALA A 113 7.59 -16.44 -11.99
N VAL A 114 8.44 -15.45 -11.68
CA VAL A 114 8.91 -14.46 -12.65
C VAL A 114 9.88 -15.11 -13.67
N PRO A 115 9.62 -14.99 -14.99
CA PRO A 115 10.56 -15.45 -16.02
C PRO A 115 11.95 -14.82 -15.90
N LEU A 116 12.99 -15.57 -16.26
CA LEU A 116 14.38 -15.18 -16.04
C LEU A 116 14.76 -13.89 -16.79
N GLU A 117 14.18 -13.67 -17.96
CA GLU A 117 14.38 -12.45 -18.77
C GLU A 117 13.92 -11.18 -18.03
N PHE A 118 12.84 -11.25 -17.24
CA PHE A 118 12.35 -10.13 -16.45
C PHE A 118 13.06 -10.04 -15.10
N LEU A 119 13.47 -11.16 -14.53
CA LEU A 119 14.18 -11.20 -13.24
C LEU A 119 15.46 -10.35 -13.26
N ASN A 120 16.22 -10.44 -14.35
CA ASN A 120 17.46 -9.67 -14.52
C ASN A 120 17.21 -8.16 -14.60
N ILE A 121 16.07 -7.74 -15.14
CA ILE A 121 15.67 -6.32 -15.19
C ILE A 121 15.31 -5.85 -13.78
N LEU A 122 14.50 -6.63 -13.06
CA LEU A 122 14.09 -6.31 -11.70
C LEU A 122 15.28 -6.20 -10.75
N LYS A 123 16.22 -7.17 -10.80
CA LYS A 123 17.42 -7.13 -9.95
C LYS A 123 18.25 -5.88 -10.18
N LYS A 124 18.45 -5.46 -11.44
CA LYS A 124 19.16 -4.20 -11.74
C LYS A 124 18.47 -2.99 -11.11
N VAL A 125 17.16 -2.83 -11.33
CA VAL A 125 16.42 -1.67 -10.84
C VAL A 125 16.33 -1.64 -9.32
N VAL A 126 16.09 -2.77 -8.67
CA VAL A 126 16.03 -2.86 -7.20
C VAL A 126 17.40 -2.56 -6.58
N HIS A 127 18.50 -3.02 -7.19
CA HIS A 127 19.84 -2.68 -6.71
C HIS A 127 20.23 -1.21 -6.98
N ASP A 128 19.77 -0.61 -8.09
CA ASP A 128 20.10 0.76 -8.47
C ASP A 128 19.25 1.82 -7.71
N GLN A 129 18.06 1.47 -7.19
CA GLN A 129 17.25 2.39 -6.36
C GLN A 129 17.74 2.53 -4.91
N LEU A 130 18.78 1.79 -4.52
CA LEU A 130 19.33 1.74 -3.17
C LEU A 130 20.78 2.24 -3.08
N ALA A 131 21.34 2.76 -4.18
CA ALA A 131 22.65 3.42 -4.26
C ALA A 131 22.51 4.95 -4.31
#